data_AF-A0A448MNS6-F1
#
_entry.id   AF-A0A448MNS6-F1
#
_cell.length_a   1.000
_cell.length_b   1.000
_cell.length_c   1.000
_cell.angle_alpha   90.00
_cell.angle_beta   90.00
_cell.angle_gamma   90.00
#
_symmetry.space_group_name_H-M   'P 1'
#
loop_
_entity.id
_entity.type
_entity.pdbx_description
1 polymer ?
#
loop_
_entity_poly.entity_id
_entity_poly.type
_entity_poly.pdbx_seq_one_letter_code
_entity_poly.pdbx_strand_id
1 'polypeptide(L)' 'MLNENNQPEMREVEIGVQNDFQTEIKSGLVEGDKVIVSQVAVGEQVGNSGRGPRMF' A
#
# COMPACT_ATOMS: atom_id res chain seq x y z
N MET A 1 8.32 -0.51 -0.12
CA MET A 1 8.59 -1.97 -0.18
C MET A 1 9.05 -2.45 1.17
N LEU A 2 8.92 -3.74 1.48
CA LEU A 2 9.53 -4.32 2.68
C LEU A 2 10.85 -4.97 2.31
N ASN A 3 11.92 -4.57 2.99
CA ASN A 3 13.21 -5.25 2.87
C ASN A 3 13.22 -6.57 3.67
N GLU A 4 14.33 -7.32 3.63
CA GLU A 4 14.48 -8.61 4.32
C GLU A 4 14.28 -8.51 5.85
N ASN A 5 14.51 -7.33 6.43
CA ASN A 5 14.31 -7.04 7.85
C ASN A 5 12.88 -6.58 8.18
N ASN A 6 11.93 -6.70 7.23
CA ASN A 6 10.56 -6.19 7.32
C ASN A 6 10.49 -4.68 7.59
N GLN A 7 11.48 -3.90 7.16
CA GLN A 7 11.46 -2.44 7.26
C GLN A 7 11.00 -1.82 5.94
N PRO A 8 10.27 -0.69 5.99
CA PRO A 8 9.84 0.02 4.79
C PRO A 8 11.04 0.67 4.08
N GLU A 9 11.22 0.33 2.82
CA GLU A 9 12.20 0.92 1.90
C GLU A 9 11.45 1.63 0.77
N MET A 10 11.79 2.90 0.50
CA MET A 10 11.31 3.63 -0.67
C MET A 10 12.19 3.33 -1.86
N ARG A 11 11.58 2.99 -2.99
CA ARG A 11 12.26 2.74 -4.27
C ARG A 11 11.49 3.43 -5.38
N GLU A 12 12.21 4.03 -6.31
CA GLU A 12 11.60 4.58 -7.52
C GLU A 12 11.13 3.45 -8.44
N VAL A 13 9.92 3.59 -8.96
CA VAL A 13 9.30 2.65 -9.90
C VAL A 13 8.76 3.41 -11.09
N GLU A 14 8.78 2.79 -12.26
CA GLU A 14 8.17 3.34 -13.46
C GLU A 14 6.73 2.83 -13.57
N ILE A 15 5.78 3.77 -13.61
CA ILE A 15 4.37 3.46 -13.69
C ILE A 15 3.92 3.45 -15.16
N GLY A 16 3.13 2.45 -15.52
CA GLY A 16 2.47 2.32 -16.81
C GLY A 16 1.05 2.86 -16.78
N VAL A 17 0.09 1.99 -17.06
CA VAL A 17 -1.33 2.33 -17.00
C VAL A 17 -1.84 2.33 -15.56
N GLN A 18 -2.54 3.38 -15.16
CA GLN A 18 -3.23 3.47 -13.89
C GLN A 18 -4.73 3.67 -14.13
N ASN A 19 -5.56 2.91 -13.41
CA ASN A 19 -7.02 3.05 -13.40
C ASN A 19 -7.54 3.03 -11.95
N ASP A 20 -8.87 3.10 -11.78
CA ASP A 20 -9.52 3.22 -10.47
C ASP A 20 -9.23 2.05 -9.51
N PHE A 21 -8.78 0.91 -10.02
CA PHE A 21 -8.55 -0.29 -9.22
C PHE A 21 -7.10 -0.77 -9.22
N GLN A 22 -6.30 -0.41 -10.23
CA GLN A 22 -5.02 -1.04 -10.53
C GLN A 22 -4.02 -0.02 -11.04
N THR A 23 -2.76 -0.18 -10.64
CA THR A 23 -1.62 0.56 -11.20
C THR A 23 -0.62 -0.44 -11.73
N GLU A 24 -0.31 -0.37 -13.01
CA GLU A 24 0.71 -1.18 -13.65
C GLU A 24 2.10 -0.60 -13.36
N ILE A 25 3.04 -1.47 -12.98
CA ILE A 25 4.44 -1.10 -12.76
C ILE A 25 5.28 -1.74 -13.86
N LYS A 26 5.94 -0.91 -14.66
CA LYS A 26 6.77 -1.32 -15.80
C LYS A 26 8.17 -1.72 -15.39
N SER A 27 8.73 -1.05 -14.38
CA SER A 27 10.09 -1.30 -13.91
C SER A 27 10.27 -0.84 -12.45
N GLY A 28 11.32 -1.33 -11.78
CA GLY A 28 11.65 -1.00 -10.39
C GLY A 28 11.16 -2.02 -9.34
N LEU A 29 10.40 -3.04 -9.76
CA LEU A 29 10.01 -4.20 -8.94
C LEU A 29 10.47 -5.50 -9.59
N VAL A 30 10.76 -6.51 -8.77
CA VAL A 30 11.00 -7.89 -9.20
C VAL A 30 9.98 -8.85 -8.60
N GLU A 31 9.77 -9.99 -9.25
CA GLU A 31 8.89 -11.03 -8.70
C GLU A 31 9.36 -11.46 -7.30
N GLY A 32 8.42 -11.53 -6.36
CA GLY A 32 8.70 -11.83 -4.95
C GLY A 32 8.85 -10.58 -4.06
N ASP A 33 8.95 -9.38 -4.62
CA ASP A 33 8.97 -8.15 -3.84
C ASP A 33 7.66 -7.94 -3.07
N LYS A 34 7.78 -7.63 -1.78
CA LYS A 34 6.64 -7.27 -0.94
C LYS A 34 6.38 -5.78 -1.01
N VAL A 35 5.32 -5.41 -1.74
CA VAL A 35 4.86 -4.03 -1.87
C VAL A 35 3.88 -3.69 -0.74
N ILE A 36 4.03 -2.48 -0.19
CA ILE A 36 3.13 -1.97 0.85
C ILE A 36 2.04 -1.17 0.13
N VAL A 37 0.83 -1.71 0.07
CA VAL A 37 -0.34 -1.05 -0.55
C VAL A 37 -1.08 -0.12 0.39
N SER A 38 -0.88 -0.27 1.70
CA SER A 38 -1.41 0.62 2.71
C SER A 38 -0.41 0.72 3.85
N GLN A 39 0.02 1.93 4.16
CA GLN A 39 0.86 2.23 5.30
C GLN A 39 0.17 3.31 6.14
N VAL A 40 0.18 3.11 7.45
CA VAL A 40 -0.24 4.12 8.43
C VAL A 40 1.03 4.78 8.92
N ALA A 41 1.18 6.09 8.74
CA ALA A 41 2.36 6.81 9.21
C ALA A 41 2.40 6.83 10.76
N VAL A 42 3.59 7.07 11.31
CA VAL A 42 3.75 7.22 12.77
C VAL A 42 2.91 8.41 13.25
N GLY A 43 1.90 8.13 14.08
CA GLY A 43 0.95 9.13 14.58
C GLY A 43 -0.42 9.11 13.90
N GLU A 44 -0.58 8.37 12.81
CA GLU A 44 -1.89 8.10 12.21
C GLU A 44 -2.55 6.90 12.91
N GLN A 45 -3.85 7.00 13.19
CA GLN A 45 -4.65 5.88 13.67
C GLN A 45 -5.59 5.44 12.55
N VAL A 46 -5.64 4.12 12.28
CA VAL A 46 -6.73 3.54 11.50
C VAL A 46 -8.02 3.82 12.26
N GLY A 47 -8.90 4.65 11.69
CA GLY A 47 -10.18 4.94 12.30
C GLY A 47 -10.95 3.64 12.50
N ASN A 48 -11.24 3.30 13.75
CA ASN A 48 -12.05 2.13 14.10
C ASN A 48 -13.48 2.38 13.59
N SER A 49 -13.71 2.10 12.30
CA SER A 49 -15.02 2.18 11.66
C SER A 49 -15.87 0.98 12.08
N GLY A 50 -15.95 0.71 13.38
CA GLY A 50 -17.03 -0.03 13.99
C GLY A 50 -18.28 0.85 14.06
N ARG A 51 -18.75 1.36 12.91
CA ARG A 51 -20.11 1.89 12.84
C ARG A 51 -21.04 0.68 12.87
N GLY A 52 -21.48 0.31 14.08
CA GLY A 52 -22.58 -0.63 14.25
C GLY A 52 -23.80 -0.19 13.43
N PRO A 53 -24.64 -1.13 12.97
CA PRO A 53 -25.79 -0.80 12.12
C PRO A 53 -26.66 0.26 12.79
N ARG A 54 -26.84 1.40 12.13
CA ARG A 54 -27.88 2.36 12.52
C ARG A 54 -29.20 1.85 11.94
N MET A 55 -30.01 1.21 12.78
CA MET A 55 -31.40 0.90 12.47
C MET A 55 -32.18 2.22 12.46
N PHE A 56 -32.88 2.50 11.36
CA PHE A 56 -33.85 3.60 11.23
C PHE A 56 -35.21 3.14 11.76
#